data_AF-A0A0C1JSI1-F1
#
_entry.id   AF-A0A0C1JSI1-F1
#
_cell.length_a   1.000
_cell.length_b   1.000
_cell.length_c   1.000
_cell.angle_alpha   90.00
_cell.angle_beta   90.00
_cell.angle_gamma   90.00
#
_symmetry.space_group_name_H-M   'P 1'
#
loop_
_entity.id
_entity.type
_entity.pdbx_description
1 polymer ?
#
loop_
_entity_poly.entity_id
_entity_poly.type
_entity_poly.pdbx_seq_one_letter_code
_entity_poly.pdbx_strand_id
1 'polypeptide(L)' 'MMKHKGYTGHVVYDDEAKIFHGEVLGIRDVITFQGKTADELEQAFKDSVQDYLAFCAKRKEEPEKLFCG' A
#
# COMPACT_ATOMS: atom_id res chain seq x y z
N MET A 1 4.03 -6.87 -8.98
CA MET A 1 4.38 -5.60 -8.31
C MET A 1 3.36 -4.56 -8.72
N MET A 2 2.63 -3.99 -7.75
CA MET A 2 1.67 -2.92 -8.02
C MET A 2 2.36 -1.57 -7.86
N LYS A 3 2.01 -0.57 -8.67
CA LYS A 3 2.62 0.77 -8.60
C LYS A 3 1.54 1.85 -8.64
N HIS A 4 1.55 2.76 -7.68
CA HIS A 4 0.60 3.87 -7.65
C HIS A 4 1.24 5.10 -7.01
N LYS A 5 1.17 6.27 -7.68
CA LYS A 5 1.73 7.55 -7.19
C LYS A 5 3.20 7.48 -6.72
N GLY A 6 4.00 6.56 -7.26
CA GLY A 6 5.40 6.35 -6.86
C GLY A 6 5.61 5.38 -5.69
N TYR A 7 4.53 4.81 -5.14
CA TYR A 7 4.58 3.72 -4.17
C TYR A 7 4.55 2.37 -4.87
N THR A 8 5.22 1.38 -4.28
CA THR A 8 5.29 0.02 -4.79
C THR A 8 4.62 -0.93 -3.80
N GLY A 9 3.64 -1.70 -4.26
CA GLY A 9 2.99 -2.75 -3.48
C GLY A 9 3.61 -4.12 -3.76
N HIS A 10 4.00 -4.83 -2.71
CA HIS A 10 4.27 -6.26 -2.72
C HIS A 10 2.99 -7.01 -2.38
N VAL A 11 2.74 -8.15 -3.03
CA VAL A 11 1.53 -8.95 -2.79
C VAL A 11 1.93 -10.41 -2.70
N VAL A 12 1.45 -11.08 -1.66
CA VAL A 12 1.58 -12.51 -1.41
C VAL A 12 0.21 -13.14 -1.28
N TYR A 13 0.07 -14.36 -1.77
CA TYR A 13 -1.16 -15.12 -1.58
C TYR A 13 -1.06 -15.90 -0.27
N ASP A 14 -2.06 -15.71 0.59
CA ASP A 14 -2.25 -16.47 1.82
C ASP A 14 -3.22 -17.62 1.53
N ASP A 15 -2.69 -18.85 1.54
CA ASP A 15 -3.43 -20.08 1.29
C ASP A 15 -4.41 -20.42 2.42
N GLU A 16 -4.04 -20.15 3.68
CA GLU A 16 -4.87 -20.44 4.84
C GLU A 16 -6.10 -19.54 4.88
N ALA A 17 -5.89 -18.23 4.66
CA ALA A 17 -6.95 -17.24 4.63
C ALA A 17 -7.66 -17.15 3.26
N LYS A 18 -7.09 -17.76 2.21
CA LYS A 18 -7.55 -17.69 0.80
C LYS A 18 -7.72 -16.25 0.32
N ILE A 19 -6.83 -15.37 0.72
CA ILE A 19 -6.81 -13.96 0.31
C ILE A 19 -5.43 -13.60 -0.18
N PHE A 20 -5.36 -12.53 -0.97
CA PHE A 20 -4.10 -11.88 -1.24
C PHE A 20 -3.86 -10.82 -0.18
N HIS A 21 -2.69 -10.88 0.44
CA HIS A 21 -2.19 -9.90 1.36
C HIS A 21 -1.12 -9.06 0.66
N GLY A 22 -1.20 -7.75 0.78
CA GLY A 22 -0.27 -6.83 0.17
C GLY A 22 0.26 -5.78 1.15
N GLU A 23 1.48 -5.34 0.92
CA GLU A 23 2.16 -4.33 1.72
C GLU A 23 2.82 -3.29 0.81
N VAL A 24 2.75 -2.02 1.20
CA VAL A 24 3.45 -0.94 0.52
C VAL A 24 4.91 -0.91 0.95
N LEU A 25 5.81 -1.08 -0.01
CA LEU A 25 7.24 -1.08 0.21
C LEU A 25 7.82 0.34 0.21
N GLY A 26 8.84 0.52 1.06
CA GLY A 26 9.76 1.64 1.00
C GLY A 26 9.22 2.94 1.61
N ILE A 27 8.41 2.77 2.64
CA ILE A 27 7.97 3.77 3.61
C ILE A 27 8.28 3.24 5.02
N ARG A 28 8.45 4.09 6.04
CA ARG A 28 8.66 3.58 7.42
C ARG A 28 7.36 3.13 8.04
N ASP A 29 6.26 3.80 7.70
CA ASP A 29 4.91 3.36 8.09
C ASP A 29 4.55 2.06 7.38
N VAL A 30 3.97 1.12 8.12
CA VAL A 30 3.50 -0.14 7.56
C VAL A 30 2.09 0.07 7.03
N ILE A 31 1.94 0.10 5.71
CA ILE A 31 0.64 0.15 5.05
C ILE A 31 0.36 -1.22 4.42
N THR A 32 -0.65 -1.90 4.94
CA THR A 32 -1.14 -3.17 4.40
C THR A 32 -2.47 -3.01 3.68
N PHE A 33 -2.71 -3.85 2.69
CA PHE A 33 -3.96 -3.95 1.95
C PHE A 33 -4.23 -5.43 1.66
N GLN A 34 -5.48 -5.78 1.41
CA GLN A 34 -5.86 -7.17 1.18
C GLN A 34 -7.10 -7.25 0.29
N GLY A 35 -7.20 -8.32 -0.48
CA GLY A 35 -8.31 -8.52 -1.41
C GLY A 35 -8.42 -9.98 -1.84
N LYS A 36 -9.59 -10.40 -2.32
CA LYS A 36 -9.79 -11.75 -2.85
C LYS A 36 -9.53 -11.81 -4.36
N THR A 37 -9.62 -10.66 -5.01
CA THR A 37 -9.40 -10.51 -6.45
C THR A 37 -8.33 -9.45 -6.72
N ALA A 38 -7.76 -9.50 -7.93
CA ALA A 38 -6.79 -8.49 -8.37
C ALA A 38 -7.39 -7.07 -8.40
N ASP A 39 -8.68 -6.95 -8.71
CA ASP A 39 -9.38 -5.66 -8.77
C ASP A 39 -9.54 -5.06 -7.36
N GLU A 40 -10.02 -5.87 -6.40
CA GLU A 40 -10.09 -5.47 -5.00
C GLU A 40 -8.73 -5.10 -4.42
N LEU A 41 -7.68 -5.84 -4.75
CA LEU A 41 -6.31 -5.50 -4.35
C LEU A 41 -5.86 -4.16 -4.91
N GLU A 42 -6.18 -3.87 -6.18
CA GLU A 42 -5.79 -2.61 -6.81
C GLU A 42 -6.52 -1.42 -6.19
N GLN A 43 -7.82 -1.58 -5.92
CA GLN A 43 -8.60 -0.58 -5.19
C GLN A 43 -8.06 -0.40 -3.77
N ALA A 44 -7.95 -1.47 -2.99
CA ALA A 44 -7.45 -1.44 -1.62
C ALA A 44 -6.05 -0.81 -1.52
N PHE A 45 -5.15 -1.10 -2.47
CA PHE A 45 -3.83 -0.47 -2.53
C PHE A 45 -3.94 1.05 -2.78
N LYS A 46 -4.77 1.48 -3.74
CA LYS A 46 -4.98 2.91 -4.04
C LYS A 46 -5.59 3.65 -2.85
N ASP A 47 -6.61 3.05 -2.22
CA ASP A 47 -7.28 3.60 -1.03
C ASP A 47 -6.31 3.71 0.14
N SER A 48 -5.56 2.66 0.46
CA SER A 48 -4.56 2.70 1.55
C SER A 48 -3.46 3.74 1.31
N VAL A 49 -2.97 3.87 0.07
CA VAL A 49 -1.99 4.92 -0.28
C VAL A 49 -2.61 6.32 -0.17
N GLN A 50 -3.87 6.49 -0.58
CA GLN A 50 -4.55 7.78 -0.50
C GLN A 50 -4.82 8.18 0.95
N ASP A 51 -5.23 7.24 1.79
CA ASP A 51 -5.45 7.47 3.22
C ASP A 51 -4.14 7.87 3.91
N TYR A 52 -3.04 7.21 3.59
CA TYR A 52 -1.71 7.61 4.06
C TYR A 52 -1.34 9.03 3.66
N LEU A 53 -1.51 9.40 2.39
CA LEU A 53 -1.25 10.76 1.91
C LEU A 53 -2.13 11.79 2.63
N ALA A 54 -3.40 11.47 2.87
CA ALA A 54 -4.32 12.33 3.61
C ALA A 54 -3.91 12.46 5.10
N PHE A 55 -3.43 11.37 5.70
CA PHE A 55 -2.94 11.35 7.07
C PHE A 55 -1.67 12.21 7.23
N CYS A 56 -0.71 12.08 6.32
CA CYS A 56 0.48 12.94 6.26
C CYS A 56 0.08 14.42 6.09
N ALA A 57 -0.83 14.73 5.17
CA ALA A 57 -1.33 16.09 4.96
C ALA A 57 -2.00 16.67 6.21
N LYS A 58 -2.80 15.88 6.93
CA LYS A 58 -3.46 16.29 8.18
C LYS A 58 -2.45 16.59 9.28
N ARG A 59 -1.34 15.86 9.33
CA ARG A 59 -0.26 16.04 10.30
C ARG A 59 0.75 17.11 9.87
N LYS A 60 0.61 17.68 8.67
CA LYS A 60 1.59 18.57 8.01
C LYS A 60 2.98 17.93 7.92
N GLU A 61 3.01 16.61 7.76
CA GLU A 61 4.23 15.85 7.53
C GLU A 61 4.34 15.52 6.04
N GLU A 62 5.56 15.54 5.52
CA GLU A 62 5.80 15.12 4.14
C GLU A 62 5.62 13.60 4.06
N PRO A 63 4.79 13.09 3.15
CA PRO A 63 4.60 11.66 3.00
C PRO A 63 5.93 11.03 2.60
N GLU A 64 6.31 9.99 3.31
CA GLU A 64 7.54 9.26 3.02
C GLU A 64 7.37 8.57 1.68
N LYS A 65 8.38 8.70 0.83
CA LYS A 65 8.52 7.92 -0.38
C LYS A 65 9.94 7.42 -0.43
N LEU A 66 10.09 6.20 -0.97
CA LEU A 66 11.36 5.51 -1.20
C LEU A 66 12.53 6.46 -1.29
N PHE A 67 13.33 6.45 -0.22
CA PHE A 67 14.69 6.94 -0.22
C PHE A 67 15.45 6.10 -1.25
N CYS A 68 15.58 6.60 -2.48
CA CYS A 68 16.64 6.13 -3.36
C CYS A 68 17.95 6.61 -2.73
N GLY A 69 18.55 5.75 -1.90
CA GLY A 69 19.98 5.86 -1.60
C GLY A 69 20.78 5.68 -2.86
#